data_AF-A0A8T4YV34-F1
#
_entry.id   AF-A0A8T4YV34-F1
#
_cell.length_a   1.000
_cell.length_b   1.000
_cell.length_c   1.000
_cell.angle_alpha   90.00
_cell.angle_beta   90.00
_cell.angle_gamma   90.00
#
_symmetry.space_group_name_H-M   'P 1'
#
loop_
_entity.id
_entity.type
_entity.pdbx_description
1 polymer ?
#
loop_
_entity_poly.entity_id
_entity_poly.type
_entity_poly.pdbx_seq_one_letter_code
_entity_poly.pdbx_strand_id
1 'polypeptide(L)'
;MARKKRDELEELKKQIVEAHKKRDDKKKSELIKKYRELLKKHYNLQKERFENIIEAYRYLAALDYRISQSRFYGIAEKLKREDGYIYAEDLERWAEQTLDIKIEELAKDYHEEKKREELRKLKAEADLYELKVKKMAGELIEASIVKDLLAVRAAEFLEGLKSIIEAKAEDLAYINDANEIKDLLMNEIKELLRRYVRKPKIKTDELDE
;
A
#
# COMPACT_ATOMS: atom_id res chain seq x y z
N MET A 1 3.23 16.95 9.08
CA MET A 1 2.00 17.74 8.91
C MET A 1 0.73 16.90 8.80
N ALA A 2 0.74 15.72 8.17
CA ALA A 2 -0.46 14.88 8.03
C ALA A 2 -1.06 14.36 9.36
N ARG A 3 -0.22 14.10 10.39
CA ARG A 3 -0.69 13.63 11.71
C ARG A 3 -1.55 14.67 12.45
N LYS A 4 -1.06 15.89 12.62
CA LYS A 4 -1.79 17.00 13.27
C LYS A 4 -3.18 17.24 12.67
N LYS A 5 -3.28 17.17 11.34
CA LYS A 5 -4.52 17.34 10.56
C LYS A 5 -5.54 16.23 10.86
N ARG A 6 -5.09 14.98 10.99
CA ARG A 6 -5.93 13.85 11.36
C ARG A 6 -6.40 13.94 12.81
N ASP A 7 -5.50 14.33 13.72
CA ASP A 7 -5.81 14.48 15.14
C ASP A 7 -6.93 15.52 15.37
N GLU A 8 -6.91 16.62 14.60
CA GLU A 8 -7.97 17.65 14.63
C GLU A 8 -9.34 17.14 14.15
N LEU A 9 -9.38 16.32 13.10
CA LEU A 9 -10.63 15.70 12.62
C LEU A 9 -11.21 14.73 13.66
N GLU A 10 -10.36 13.90 14.28
CA GLU A 10 -10.79 12.95 15.30
C GLU A 10 -11.31 13.65 16.56
N GLU A 11 -10.67 14.74 16.95
CA GLU A 11 -11.09 15.55 18.09
C GLU A 11 -12.47 16.20 17.82
N LEU A 12 -12.70 16.72 16.61
CA LEU A 12 -14.02 17.23 16.23
C LEU A 12 -15.08 16.12 16.23
N LYS A 13 -14.77 14.91 15.75
CA LYS A 13 -15.69 13.76 15.83
C LYS A 13 -16.10 13.45 17.27
N LYS A 14 -15.13 13.43 18.20
CA LYS A 14 -15.41 13.20 19.63
C LYS A 14 -16.34 14.28 20.20
N GLN A 15 -16.06 15.54 19.91
CA GLN A 15 -16.88 16.67 20.38
C GLN A 15 -18.30 16.63 19.82
N ILE A 16 -18.49 16.22 18.55
CA ILE A 16 -19.81 16.04 17.94
C ILE A 16 -20.59 14.94 18.67
N VAL A 17 -19.96 13.79 18.94
CA VAL A 17 -20.58 12.69 19.69
C VAL A 17 -20.95 13.11 21.11
N GLU A 18 -20.10 13.88 21.78
CA GLU A 18 -20.36 14.37 23.13
C GLU A 18 -21.50 15.40 23.16
N ALA A 19 -21.53 16.35 22.21
CA ALA A 19 -22.63 17.30 22.07
C ALA A 19 -23.97 16.60 21.80
N HIS A 20 -23.95 15.54 20.98
CA HIS A 20 -25.12 14.71 20.73
C HIS A 20 -25.62 13.99 22.01
N LYS A 21 -24.71 13.39 22.79
CA LYS A 21 -25.05 12.77 24.08
C LYS A 21 -25.67 13.77 25.06
N LYS A 22 -25.20 15.02 25.03
CA LYS A 22 -25.71 16.12 25.88
C LYS A 22 -26.99 16.77 25.34
N ARG A 23 -27.52 16.32 24.18
CA ARG A 23 -28.68 16.93 23.49
C ARG A 23 -28.51 18.43 23.21
N ASP A 24 -27.27 18.87 22.99
CA ASP A 24 -26.95 20.26 22.64
C ASP A 24 -26.92 20.41 21.11
N ASP A 25 -28.10 20.56 20.53
CA ASP A 25 -28.28 20.59 19.06
C ASP A 25 -27.62 21.81 18.40
N LYS A 26 -27.54 22.94 19.11
CA LYS A 26 -26.88 24.15 18.60
C LYS A 26 -25.37 23.93 18.49
N LYS A 27 -24.74 23.46 19.56
CA LYS A 27 -23.30 23.14 19.56
C LYS A 27 -22.97 22.02 18.58
N LYS A 28 -23.83 21.00 18.48
CA LYS A 28 -23.71 19.92 17.50
C LYS A 28 -23.66 20.47 16.08
N SER A 29 -24.61 21.34 15.71
CA SER A 29 -24.66 21.95 14.38
C SER A 29 -23.40 22.76 14.04
N GLU A 30 -22.92 23.57 15.00
CA GLU A 30 -21.68 24.34 14.85
C GLU A 30 -20.45 23.43 14.65
N LEU A 31 -20.33 22.35 15.42
CA LEU A 31 -19.22 21.40 15.32
C LEU A 31 -19.26 20.63 13.99
N ILE A 32 -20.44 20.25 13.50
CA ILE A 32 -20.61 19.58 12.19
C ILE A 32 -20.16 20.51 11.06
N LYS A 33 -20.52 21.79 11.09
CA LYS A 33 -20.07 22.78 10.10
C LYS A 33 -18.54 22.89 10.10
N LYS A 34 -17.94 23.05 11.28
CA LYS A 34 -16.48 23.13 11.43
C LYS A 34 -15.77 21.86 10.94
N TYR A 35 -16.34 20.69 11.21
CA TYR A 35 -15.84 19.41 10.71
C TYR A 35 -15.83 19.35 9.17
N ARG A 36 -16.92 19.77 8.52
CA ARG A 36 -17.01 19.79 7.05
C ARG A 36 -16.04 20.77 6.41
N GLU A 37 -15.90 21.97 6.97
CA GLU A 37 -14.91 22.94 6.48
C GLU A 37 -13.50 22.38 6.55
N LEU A 38 -13.18 21.64 7.62
CA LEU A 38 -11.88 21.00 7.79
C LEU A 38 -11.67 19.87 6.77
N LEU A 39 -12.70 19.04 6.52
CA LEU A 39 -12.67 18.01 5.47
C LEU A 39 -12.42 18.62 4.08
N LYS A 40 -13.13 19.70 3.73
CA LYS A 40 -12.92 20.40 2.45
C LYS A 40 -11.48 20.89 2.29
N LYS A 41 -10.91 21.46 3.36
CA LYS A 41 -9.50 21.91 3.37
C LYS A 41 -8.50 20.74 3.31
N HIS A 42 -8.80 19.60 3.92
CA HIS A 42 -7.89 18.45 3.95
C HIS A 42 -7.85 17.68 2.64
N TYR A 43 -9.00 17.48 2.01
CA TYR A 43 -9.10 16.72 0.77
C TYR A 43 -9.08 17.61 -0.48
N ASN A 44 -8.81 18.91 -0.32
CA ASN A 44 -8.82 19.91 -1.40
C ASN A 44 -10.10 19.86 -2.25
N LEU A 45 -11.25 19.74 -1.59
CA LEU A 45 -12.56 19.54 -2.21
C LEU A 45 -13.18 20.86 -2.70
N GLN A 46 -12.38 21.77 -3.27
CA GLN A 46 -12.84 23.06 -3.78
C GLN A 46 -13.37 22.92 -5.23
N LYS A 47 -14.34 22.03 -5.44
CA LYS A 47 -15.07 21.95 -6.71
C LYS A 47 -16.34 22.81 -6.63
N GLU A 48 -16.55 23.66 -7.62
CA GLU A 48 -17.77 24.48 -7.74
C GLU A 48 -18.92 23.69 -8.40
N ARG A 49 -18.59 22.81 -9.36
CA ARG A 49 -19.54 21.98 -10.11
C ARG A 49 -18.98 20.61 -10.47
N PHE A 50 -19.88 19.68 -10.77
CA PHE A 50 -19.59 18.30 -11.18
C PHE A 50 -20.23 18.02 -12.55
N GLU A 51 -19.43 17.49 -13.47
CA GLU A 51 -19.88 17.08 -14.81
C GLU A 51 -20.55 15.71 -14.79
N ASN A 52 -20.18 14.87 -13.81
CA ASN A 52 -20.66 13.50 -13.69
C ASN A 52 -21.25 13.25 -12.30
N ILE A 53 -22.37 12.53 -12.28
CA ILE A 53 -23.05 12.02 -11.08
C ILE A 53 -22.07 11.26 -10.17
N ILE A 54 -21.13 10.49 -10.73
CA ILE A 54 -20.12 9.75 -9.94
C ILE A 54 -19.23 10.72 -9.16
N GLU A 55 -18.86 11.86 -9.73
CA GLU A 55 -18.02 12.83 -9.04
C GLU A 55 -18.78 13.50 -7.90
N ALA A 56 -20.04 13.89 -8.14
CA ALA A 56 -20.92 14.43 -7.10
C ALA A 56 -21.13 13.42 -5.96
N TYR A 57 -21.29 12.13 -6.28
CA TYR A 57 -21.39 11.07 -5.29
C TYR A 57 -20.11 10.94 -4.45
N ARG A 58 -18.94 10.88 -5.10
CA ARG A 58 -17.65 10.80 -4.42
C ARG A 58 -17.38 12.02 -3.55
N TYR A 59 -17.83 13.19 -3.98
CA TYR A 59 -17.76 14.41 -3.21
C TYR A 59 -18.56 14.32 -1.90
N LEU A 60 -19.82 13.88 -1.96
CA LEU A 60 -20.63 13.66 -0.78
C LEU A 60 -20.02 12.62 0.16
N ALA A 61 -19.50 11.52 -0.39
CA ALA A 61 -18.81 10.50 0.39
C ALA A 61 -17.55 11.05 1.09
N ALA A 62 -16.79 11.94 0.42
CA ALA A 62 -15.63 12.60 1.00
C ALA A 62 -15.97 13.63 2.10
N LEU A 63 -17.22 14.12 2.12
CA LEU A 63 -17.78 14.95 3.18
C LEU A 63 -18.49 14.13 4.27
N ASP A 64 -18.29 12.82 4.30
CA ASP A 64 -18.92 11.86 5.23
C ASP A 64 -20.46 11.79 5.15
N TYR A 65 -21.06 12.20 4.04
CA TYR A 65 -22.48 11.93 3.80
C TYR A 65 -22.67 10.46 3.38
N ARG A 66 -23.46 9.72 4.15
CA ARG A 66 -23.78 8.32 3.84
C ARG A 66 -25.04 8.23 2.97
N ILE A 67 -24.83 7.94 1.69
CA ILE A 67 -25.89 7.58 0.75
C ILE A 67 -25.41 6.42 -0.13
N SER A 68 -26.31 5.49 -0.47
CA SER A 68 -25.98 4.43 -1.43
C SER A 68 -25.92 5.00 -2.84
N GLN A 69 -25.01 4.49 -3.66
CA GLN A 69 -24.88 4.93 -5.05
C GLN A 69 -26.21 4.83 -5.80
N SER A 70 -26.95 3.72 -5.67
CA SER A 70 -28.27 3.56 -6.28
C SER A 70 -29.28 4.63 -5.87
N ARG A 71 -29.32 5.01 -4.58
CA ARG A 71 -30.23 6.05 -4.09
C ARG A 71 -29.82 7.43 -4.60
N PHE A 72 -28.51 7.70 -4.66
CA PHE A 72 -28.00 8.95 -5.19
C PHE A 72 -28.28 9.11 -6.69
N TYR A 73 -28.10 8.05 -7.49
CA TYR A 73 -28.43 8.09 -8.92
C TYR A 73 -29.92 8.40 -9.17
N GLY A 74 -30.82 7.88 -8.34
CA GLY A 74 -32.25 8.16 -8.44
C GLY A 74 -32.64 9.63 -8.16
N ILE A 75 -31.77 10.41 -7.50
CA ILE A 75 -32.02 11.83 -7.19
C ILE A 75 -31.12 12.78 -7.98
N ALA A 76 -29.95 12.34 -8.44
CA ALA A 76 -28.94 13.17 -9.08
C ALA A 76 -29.48 13.92 -10.31
N GLU A 77 -30.40 13.30 -11.05
CA GLU A 77 -31.01 13.92 -12.23
C GLU A 77 -31.92 15.10 -11.91
N LYS A 78 -32.44 15.17 -10.67
CA LYS A 78 -33.19 16.33 -10.16
C LYS A 78 -32.29 17.42 -9.59
N LEU A 79 -31.02 17.10 -9.33
CA LEU A 79 -30.02 18.04 -8.83
C LEU A 79 -29.20 18.70 -9.95
N LYS A 80 -29.30 18.18 -11.18
CA LYS A 80 -28.73 18.83 -12.35
C LYS A 80 -29.50 20.11 -12.67
N ARG A 81 -28.79 21.20 -12.90
CA ARG A 81 -29.36 22.44 -13.45
C ARG A 81 -29.56 22.31 -14.96
N GLU A 82 -30.16 23.33 -15.57
CA GLU A 82 -30.43 23.39 -17.02
C GLU A 82 -29.15 23.26 -17.88
N ASP A 83 -28.00 23.63 -17.34
CA ASP A 83 -26.68 23.50 -17.97
C ASP A 83 -26.13 22.05 -17.92
N GLY A 84 -26.84 21.13 -17.29
CA GLY A 84 -26.48 19.71 -17.16
C GLY A 84 -25.50 19.40 -16.03
N TYR A 85 -25.03 20.40 -15.27
CA TYR A 85 -24.07 20.23 -14.18
C TYR A 85 -24.77 20.15 -12.82
N ILE A 86 -24.10 19.50 -11.87
CA ILE A 86 -24.50 19.49 -10.45
C ILE A 86 -23.57 20.45 -9.71
N TYR A 87 -24.12 21.47 -9.06
CA TYR A 87 -23.34 22.44 -8.29
C TYR A 87 -23.10 21.93 -6.86
N ALA A 88 -21.89 22.16 -6.34
CA ALA A 88 -21.54 21.71 -4.98
C ALA A 88 -22.42 22.34 -3.91
N GLU A 89 -22.79 23.62 -4.08
CA GLU A 89 -23.69 24.31 -3.16
C GLU A 89 -25.06 23.64 -3.06
N ASP A 90 -25.69 23.33 -4.20
CA ASP A 90 -27.01 22.70 -4.23
C ASP A 90 -26.95 21.27 -3.70
N LEU A 91 -25.90 20.55 -4.06
CA LEU A 91 -25.65 19.18 -3.61
C LEU A 91 -25.49 19.11 -2.09
N GLU A 92 -24.71 20.02 -1.50
CA GLU A 92 -24.55 20.11 -0.06
C GLU A 92 -25.82 20.56 0.64
N ARG A 93 -26.51 21.60 0.12
CA ARG A 93 -27.78 22.07 0.68
C ARG A 93 -28.82 20.95 0.71
N TRP A 94 -28.92 20.19 -0.38
CA TRP A 94 -29.80 19.03 -0.45
C TRP A 94 -29.39 17.94 0.55
N ALA A 95 -28.10 17.65 0.65
CA ALA A 95 -27.57 16.66 1.58
C ALA A 95 -27.82 17.07 3.04
N GLU A 96 -27.68 18.35 3.39
CA GLU A 96 -28.01 18.88 4.72
C GLU A 96 -29.48 18.73 5.07
N GLN A 97 -30.38 18.92 4.10
CA GLN A 97 -31.82 18.82 4.31
C GLN A 97 -32.32 17.37 4.35
N THR A 98 -31.67 16.47 3.60
CA THR A 98 -32.21 15.13 3.30
C THR A 98 -31.42 14.00 3.95
N LEU A 99 -30.13 14.21 4.20
CA LEU A 99 -29.22 13.22 4.77
C LEU A 99 -28.84 13.66 6.18
N ASP A 100 -29.56 13.12 7.15
CA ASP A 100 -29.15 13.26 8.54
C ASP A 100 -27.86 12.46 8.75
N ILE A 101 -26.84 13.08 9.34
CA ILE A 101 -25.64 12.35 9.74
C ILE A 101 -26.06 11.43 10.87
N LYS A 102 -26.14 10.12 10.62
CA LYS A 102 -26.38 9.13 11.69
C LYS A 102 -25.17 9.09 12.62
N ILE A 103 -25.18 9.94 13.65
CA ILE A 103 -24.10 10.07 14.64
C ILE A 103 -23.88 8.77 15.43
N GLU A 104 -24.92 7.95 15.59
CA GLU A 104 -24.80 6.62 16.18
C GLU A 104 -23.78 5.73 15.45
N GLU A 105 -23.58 5.94 14.14
CA GLU A 105 -22.57 5.23 13.35
C GLU A 105 -21.20 5.91 13.39
N LEU A 106 -21.10 7.24 13.50
CA LEU A 106 -19.81 7.91 13.79
C LEU A 106 -19.20 7.44 15.11
N ALA A 107 -20.03 7.17 16.12
CA ALA A 107 -19.61 6.59 17.39
C ALA A 107 -19.18 5.12 17.26
N LYS A 108 -19.83 4.34 16.38
CA LYS A 108 -19.45 2.95 16.08
C LYS A 108 -18.15 2.88 15.27
N ASP A 109 -18.02 3.69 14.23
CA ASP A 109 -16.81 3.80 13.40
C ASP A 109 -15.59 4.16 14.27
N TYR A 110 -15.74 5.12 15.19
CA TYR A 110 -14.66 5.48 16.12
C TYR A 110 -14.22 4.28 17.00
N HIS A 111 -15.18 3.51 17.51
CA HIS A 111 -14.87 2.32 18.31
C HIS A 111 -14.25 1.19 17.48
N GLU A 112 -14.72 0.97 16.25
CA GLU A 112 -14.16 -0.05 15.35
C GLU A 112 -12.78 0.33 14.83
N GLU A 113 -12.55 1.61 14.51
CA GLU A 113 -11.25 2.10 14.04
C GLU A 113 -10.20 2.00 15.15
N LYS A 114 -10.55 2.35 16.40
CA LYS A 114 -9.70 2.14 17.58
C LYS A 114 -9.34 0.66 17.77
N LYS A 115 -10.32 -0.24 17.67
CA LYS A 115 -10.09 -1.70 17.77
C LYS A 115 -9.19 -2.22 16.64
N ARG A 116 -9.38 -1.75 15.41
CA ARG A 116 -8.53 -2.14 14.26
C ARG A 116 -7.10 -1.63 14.43
N GLU A 117 -6.91 -0.44 14.98
CA GLU A 117 -5.58 0.11 15.21
C GLU A 117 -4.86 -0.59 16.36
N GLU A 118 -5.56 -0.94 17.44
CA GLU A 118 -5.06 -1.80 18.51
C GLU A 118 -4.66 -3.19 17.98
N LEU A 119 -5.49 -3.80 17.13
CA LEU A 119 -5.18 -5.08 16.46
C LEU A 119 -3.95 -5.00 15.56
N ARG A 120 -3.77 -3.90 14.81
CA ARG A 120 -2.57 -3.69 13.98
C ARG A 120 -1.31 -3.57 14.82
N LYS A 121 -1.37 -2.87 15.95
CA LYS A 121 -0.23 -2.75 16.88
C LYS A 121 0.13 -4.11 17.47
N LEU A 122 -0.85 -4.85 17.97
CA LEU A 122 -0.66 -6.21 18.50
C LEU A 122 -0.05 -7.16 17.45
N LYS A 123 -0.51 -7.10 16.20
CA LYS A 123 0.04 -7.92 15.12
C LYS A 123 1.49 -7.54 14.82
N ALA A 124 1.80 -6.25 14.73
CA ALA A 124 3.17 -5.78 14.50
C ALA A 124 4.12 -6.14 15.66
N GLU A 125 3.64 -6.13 16.90
CA GLU A 125 4.39 -6.58 18.08
C GLU A 125 4.65 -8.09 18.05
N ALA A 126 3.66 -8.89 17.64
CA ALA A 126 3.82 -10.33 17.46
C ALA A 126 4.82 -10.67 16.33
N ASP A 127 4.72 -9.99 15.18
CA ASP A 127 5.65 -10.17 14.05
C ASP A 127 7.10 -9.82 14.47
N LEU A 128 7.27 -8.74 15.27
CA LEU A 128 8.57 -8.36 15.83
C LEU A 128 9.13 -9.39 16.79
N TYR A 129 8.27 -10.01 17.61
CA TYR A 129 8.66 -11.06 18.52
C TYR A 129 9.10 -12.32 17.76
N GLU A 130 8.34 -12.71 16.75
CA GLU A 130 8.68 -13.85 15.89
C GLU A 130 10.03 -13.65 15.17
N LEU A 131 10.28 -12.44 14.66
CA LEU A 131 11.57 -12.09 14.05
C LEU A 131 12.73 -12.15 15.06
N LYS A 132 12.51 -11.72 16.31
CA LYS A 132 13.52 -11.84 17.38
C LYS A 132 13.83 -13.29 17.71
N VAL A 133 12.79 -14.13 17.81
CA VAL A 133 12.96 -15.57 18.08
C VAL A 133 13.73 -16.24 16.93
N LYS A 134 13.37 -15.98 15.67
CA LYS A 134 14.10 -16.52 14.50
C LYS A 134 15.54 -16.01 14.39
N LYS A 135 15.80 -14.77 14.83
CA LYS A 135 17.16 -14.23 14.93
C LYS A 135 17.97 -14.96 16.00
N MET A 136 17.39 -15.22 17.17
CA MET A 136 18.05 -15.96 18.26
C MET A 136 18.28 -17.43 17.90
N ALA A 137 17.37 -18.03 17.12
CA ALA A 137 17.50 -19.40 16.63
C ALA A 137 18.48 -19.56 15.46
N GLY A 138 19.09 -18.47 14.97
CA GLY A 138 20.05 -18.51 13.85
C GLY A 138 19.43 -18.76 12.48
N GLU A 139 18.10 -18.76 12.36
CA GLU A 139 17.39 -19.03 11.10
C GLU A 139 17.39 -17.84 10.12
N LEU A 140 17.77 -16.65 10.61
CA LEU A 140 17.84 -15.43 9.81
C LEU A 140 19.29 -15.14 9.42
N ILE A 141 19.60 -15.31 8.14
CA ILE A 141 20.86 -14.87 7.55
C ILE A 141 20.77 -13.36 7.26
N GLU A 142 21.75 -12.59 7.71
CA GLU A 142 21.79 -11.15 7.43
C GLU A 142 21.90 -10.88 5.92
N ALA A 143 21.18 -9.86 5.44
CA ALA A 143 21.17 -9.52 4.02
C ALA A 143 22.55 -9.16 3.47
N SER A 144 23.45 -8.63 4.32
CA SER A 144 24.87 -8.40 4.02
C SER A 144 25.58 -9.70 3.66
N ILE A 145 25.41 -10.74 4.47
CA ILE A 145 26.02 -12.07 4.28
C ILE A 145 25.53 -12.70 2.97
N VAL A 146 24.23 -12.61 2.67
CA VAL A 146 23.68 -13.11 1.39
C VAL A 146 24.28 -12.36 0.21
N LYS A 147 24.44 -11.04 0.32
CA LYS A 147 25.03 -10.21 -0.74
C LYS A 147 26.49 -10.55 -0.99
N ASP A 148 27.27 -10.78 0.07
CA ASP A 148 28.68 -11.15 -0.02
C ASP A 148 28.84 -12.56 -0.61
N LEU A 149 28.01 -13.52 -0.19
CA LEU A 149 27.97 -14.87 -0.79
C LEU A 149 27.63 -14.85 -2.28
N LEU A 150 26.66 -14.01 -2.68
CA LEU A 150 26.32 -13.83 -4.09
C LEU A 150 27.47 -13.18 -4.87
N ALA A 151 28.18 -12.22 -4.27
CA ALA A 151 29.33 -11.56 -4.90
C ALA A 151 30.49 -12.55 -5.12
N VAL A 152 30.82 -13.38 -4.13
CA VAL A 152 31.85 -14.42 -4.25
C VAL A 152 31.48 -15.42 -5.35
N ARG A 153 30.23 -15.91 -5.35
CA ARG A 153 29.71 -16.82 -6.39
C ARG A 153 29.78 -16.23 -7.79
N ALA A 154 29.46 -14.94 -7.93
CA ALA A 154 29.53 -14.24 -9.20
C ALA A 154 30.97 -14.09 -9.69
N ALA A 155 31.93 -13.84 -8.79
CA ALA A 155 33.34 -13.75 -9.11
C ALA A 155 33.90 -15.10 -9.59
N GLU A 156 33.63 -16.19 -8.86
CA GLU A 156 34.02 -17.56 -9.25
C GLU A 156 33.45 -17.96 -10.61
N PHE A 157 32.18 -17.63 -10.87
CA PHE A 157 31.54 -17.92 -12.14
C PHE A 157 32.19 -17.16 -13.30
N LEU A 158 32.53 -15.88 -13.10
CA LEU A 158 33.23 -15.07 -14.10
C LEU A 158 34.64 -15.60 -14.37
N GLU A 159 35.36 -16.02 -13.34
CA GLU A 159 36.68 -16.64 -13.47
C GLU A 159 36.60 -17.96 -14.25
N GLY A 160 35.64 -18.83 -13.92
CA GLY A 160 35.39 -20.07 -14.65
C GLY A 160 35.07 -19.85 -16.14
N LEU A 161 34.28 -18.81 -16.47
CA LEU A 161 34.02 -18.44 -17.87
C LEU A 161 35.28 -17.97 -18.59
N LYS A 162 36.13 -17.16 -17.95
CA LYS A 162 37.39 -16.70 -18.55
C LYS A 162 38.32 -17.87 -18.84
N SER A 163 38.50 -18.79 -17.88
CA SER A 163 39.37 -19.96 -18.07
C SER A 163 38.89 -20.86 -19.21
N ILE A 164 37.57 -21.02 -19.40
CA ILE A 164 37.02 -21.78 -20.53
C ILE A 164 37.33 -21.08 -21.86
N ILE A 165 37.17 -19.76 -21.92
CA ILE A 165 37.44 -18.98 -23.14
C ILE A 165 38.94 -19.01 -23.48
N GLU A 166 39.81 -18.85 -22.49
CA GLU A 166 41.28 -18.88 -22.68
C GLU A 166 41.77 -20.26 -23.12
N ALA A 167 41.35 -21.34 -22.44
CA ALA A 167 41.71 -22.70 -22.83
C ALA A 167 41.24 -23.04 -24.25
N LYS A 168 40.09 -22.51 -24.65
CA LYS A 168 39.56 -22.74 -26.00
C LYS A 168 40.20 -21.82 -27.04
N ALA A 169 40.59 -20.60 -26.72
CA ALA A 169 41.32 -19.76 -27.67
C ALA A 169 42.57 -20.45 -28.25
N GLU A 170 43.23 -21.32 -27.47
CA GLU A 170 44.34 -22.17 -27.92
C GLU A 170 43.88 -23.34 -28.81
N ASP A 171 42.81 -24.05 -28.44
CA ASP A 171 42.23 -25.16 -29.23
C ASP A 171 41.67 -24.67 -30.58
N LEU A 172 41.11 -23.46 -30.61
CA LEU A 172 40.49 -22.85 -31.78
C LEU A 172 41.50 -22.42 -32.85
N ALA A 173 42.79 -22.31 -32.50
CA ALA A 173 43.85 -22.04 -33.47
C ALA A 173 44.05 -23.17 -34.49
N TYR A 174 43.50 -24.37 -34.22
CA TYR A 174 43.66 -25.57 -35.05
C TYR A 174 42.35 -26.06 -35.72
N ILE A 175 41.22 -25.39 -35.49
CA ILE A 175 39.89 -25.79 -35.99
C ILE A 175 39.42 -24.80 -37.07
N ASN A 176 39.08 -25.31 -38.27
CA ASN A 176 38.69 -24.47 -39.43
C ASN A 176 37.18 -24.23 -39.58
N ASP A 177 36.31 -24.91 -38.82
CA ASP A 177 34.85 -24.76 -38.90
C ASP A 177 34.26 -24.01 -37.69
N ALA A 178 33.71 -22.82 -37.94
CA ALA A 178 33.10 -21.96 -36.92
C ALA A 178 31.90 -22.58 -36.19
N ASN A 179 31.20 -23.56 -36.78
CA ASN A 179 30.06 -24.22 -36.14
C ASN A 179 30.51 -25.22 -35.06
N GLU A 180 31.58 -25.97 -35.30
CA GLU A 180 32.15 -26.92 -34.35
C GLU A 180 32.71 -26.21 -33.10
N ILE A 181 33.34 -25.05 -33.33
CA ILE A 181 33.80 -24.11 -32.31
C ILE A 181 32.65 -23.65 -31.40
N LYS A 182 31.53 -23.25 -32.02
CA LYS A 182 30.35 -22.76 -31.32
C LYS A 182 29.71 -23.86 -30.48
N ASP A 183 29.58 -25.08 -31.00
CA ASP A 183 28.95 -26.19 -30.29
C ASP A 183 29.80 -26.66 -29.10
N LEU A 184 31.12 -26.69 -29.23
CA LEU A 184 32.05 -27.00 -28.14
C LEU A 184 31.94 -25.98 -26.99
N LEU A 185 32.01 -24.68 -27.32
CA LEU A 185 31.85 -23.61 -26.31
C LEU A 185 30.49 -23.67 -25.63
N MET A 186 29.41 -23.89 -26.40
CA MET A 186 28.06 -23.95 -25.85
C MET A 186 27.84 -25.16 -24.94
N ASN A 187 28.50 -26.29 -25.19
CA ASN A 187 28.41 -27.47 -24.34
C ASN A 187 29.14 -27.26 -23.00
N GLU A 188 30.33 -26.69 -23.01
CA GLU A 188 31.09 -26.37 -21.79
C GLU A 188 30.43 -25.29 -20.93
N ILE A 189 29.90 -24.24 -21.56
CA ILE A 189 29.11 -23.21 -20.85
C ILE A 189 27.87 -23.85 -20.21
N LYS A 190 27.20 -24.78 -20.90
CA LYS A 190 26.07 -25.53 -20.32
C LYS A 190 26.51 -26.42 -19.15
N GLU A 191 27.69 -27.05 -19.21
CA GLU A 191 28.24 -27.81 -18.10
C GLU A 191 28.59 -26.95 -16.89
N LEU A 192 29.24 -25.80 -17.12
CA LEU A 192 29.52 -24.81 -16.09
C LEU A 192 28.20 -24.36 -15.42
N LEU A 193 27.21 -23.98 -16.21
CA LEU A 193 25.89 -23.59 -15.70
C LEU A 193 25.24 -24.73 -14.89
N ARG A 194 25.36 -26.00 -15.30
CA ARG A 194 24.85 -27.16 -14.54
C ARG A 194 25.53 -27.33 -13.18
N ARG A 195 26.84 -27.04 -13.08
CA ARG A 195 27.58 -27.10 -11.80
C ARG A 195 27.10 -26.04 -10.81
N TYR A 196 26.73 -24.85 -11.29
CA TYR A 196 26.23 -23.77 -10.45
C TYR A 196 24.71 -23.83 -10.17
N VAL A 197 23.92 -24.47 -11.03
CA VAL A 197 22.47 -24.67 -10.83
C VAL A 197 22.16 -25.87 -9.92
N ARG A 198 23.06 -26.85 -9.80
CA ARG A 198 22.91 -27.92 -8.79
C ARG A 198 22.93 -27.30 -7.40
N LYS A 199 21.79 -27.38 -6.70
CA LYS A 199 21.63 -26.91 -5.31
C LYS A 199 22.85 -27.37 -4.49
N PRO A 200 23.58 -26.47 -3.83
CA PRO A 200 24.57 -26.90 -2.85
C PRO A 200 23.83 -27.71 -1.77
N LYS A 201 24.28 -28.93 -1.50
CA LYS A 201 23.98 -29.58 -0.21
C LYS A 201 24.78 -28.80 0.82
N ILE A 202 24.12 -27.87 1.50
CA ILE A 202 24.69 -27.23 2.68
C ILE A 202 24.86 -28.38 3.69
N LYS A 203 26.12 -28.75 3.97
CA LYS A 203 26.44 -29.61 5.11
C LYS A 203 26.46 -28.69 6.34
N THR A 204 25.49 -28.86 7.21
CA THR A 204 25.38 -28.18 8.51
C THR A 204 26.24 -28.92 9.55
N ASP A 205 27.54 -29.07 9.28
CA ASP A 205 28.44 -29.82 10.18
C ASP A 205 29.40 -28.90 10.98
N GLU A 206 29.27 -27.57 10.88
CA GLU A 206 30.15 -26.61 11.57
C GLU A 206 29.37 -25.55 12.38
N LEU A 207 28.37 -25.98 13.17
CA LEU A 207 27.67 -25.11 14.12
C LEU A 207 27.53 -25.72 15.53
N ASP A 208 28.42 -26.64 15.88
CA ASP A 208 28.67 -27.03 17.27
C ASP A 208 30.17 -26.80 17.58
N GLU A 209 30.55 -25.54 17.84
CA GLU A 209 31.67 -25.17 18.72
C GLU A 209 31.60 -23.69 19.15
#